data_AF-A0A4D4N8E4-F1
#
_entry.id   AF-A0A4D4N8E4-F1
#
_cell.length_a   1.000
_cell.length_b   1.000
_cell.length_c   1.000
_cell.angle_alpha   90.00
_cell.angle_beta   90.00
_cell.angle_gamma   90.00
#
_symmetry.space_group_name_H-M   'P 1'
#
loop_
_entity.id
_entity.type
_entity.pdbx_description
1 polymer ?
#
loop_
_entity_poly.entity_id
_entity_poly.type
_entity_poly.pdbx_seq_one_letter_code
_entity_poly.pdbx_strand_id
1 'polypeptide(L)'
;MQLGVNVPNFGPGTDPGVLRDWARLAEGLGFDLLMVSDHVAVTPDVAERYPEPFYEPFTTLSWLAGLTTRLRLGTTVLVLPYRHPLLVARMAANLNQLSSGRFVLG
;
A
#
# COMPACT_ATOMS: atom_id res chain seq x y z
N MET A 1 17.63 14.53 0.00
CA MET A 1 17.50 13.06 -0.13
C MET A 1 16.08 12.71 0.31
N GLN A 2 15.37 11.84 -0.42
CA GLN A 2 14.02 11.38 -0.05
C GLN A 2 14.10 10.01 0.65
N LEU A 3 13.28 9.80 1.67
CA LEU A 3 13.23 8.57 2.46
C LEU A 3 11.84 7.93 2.38
N GLY A 4 11.80 6.65 2.03
CA GLY A 4 10.58 5.85 1.99
C GLY A 4 10.61 4.70 3.00
N VAL A 5 9.44 4.22 3.40
CA VAL A 5 9.26 3.08 4.30
C VAL A 5 8.29 2.08 3.68
N ASN A 6 8.66 0.79 3.72
CA ASN A 6 7.72 -0.30 3.47
C ASN A 6 7.05 -0.63 4.80
N VAL A 7 5.73 -0.51 4.86
CA VAL A 7 4.95 -0.85 6.06
C VAL A 7 4.35 -2.24 5.89
N PRO A 8 4.37 -3.10 6.92
CA PRO A 8 3.72 -4.40 6.83
C PRO A 8 2.20 -4.22 6.61
N ASN A 9 1.74 -4.51 5.40
CA ASN A 9 0.32 -4.70 5.10
C ASN A 9 -0.10 -6.17 5.23
N PHE A 10 0.72 -6.95 5.92
CA PHE A 10 0.49 -8.36 6.16
C PHE A 10 0.97 -8.83 7.52
N GLY A 11 0.65 -10.08 7.87
CA GLY A 11 1.16 -10.77 9.05
C GLY A 11 0.30 -10.64 10.31
N PRO A 12 0.57 -11.48 11.34
CA PRO A 12 -0.19 -11.51 12.58
C PRO A 12 -0.29 -10.15 13.23
N GLY A 13 -1.52 -9.74 13.57
CA GLY A 13 -1.79 -8.46 14.21
C GLY A 13 -1.93 -7.28 13.24
N THR A 14 -1.77 -7.48 11.94
CA THR A 14 -2.08 -6.44 10.96
C THR A 14 -3.59 -6.29 10.80
N ASP A 15 -4.09 -5.12 11.16
CA ASP A 15 -5.48 -4.71 11.03
C ASP A 15 -5.57 -3.25 10.52
N PRO A 16 -6.77 -2.73 10.22
CA PRO A 16 -6.91 -1.36 9.74
C PRO A 16 -6.34 -0.32 10.73
N GLY A 17 -6.50 -0.54 12.04
CA GLY A 17 -5.96 0.35 13.07
C GLY A 17 -4.44 0.45 12.98
N VAL A 18 -3.76 -0.69 12.86
CA VAL A 18 -2.29 -0.76 12.70
C VAL A 18 -1.83 -0.06 11.41
N LEU A 19 -2.53 -0.28 10.29
CA LEU A 19 -2.22 0.38 9.01
C LEU A 19 -2.33 1.92 9.11
N ARG A 20 -3.40 2.41 9.74
CA ARG A 20 -3.60 3.85 9.99
C ARG A 20 -2.48 4.40 10.86
N ASP A 21 -2.12 3.70 11.92
CA ASP A 21 -1.14 4.18 12.89
C ASP A 21 0.26 4.23 12.26
N TRP A 22 0.61 3.26 11.42
CA TRP A 22 1.82 3.31 10.58
C TRP A 22 1.83 4.50 9.63
N ALA A 23 0.74 4.75 8.92
CA ALA A 23 0.66 5.87 7.98
C ALA A 23 0.84 7.23 8.68
N ARG A 24 0.17 7.41 9.84
CA ARG A 24 0.30 8.62 10.65
C ARG A 24 1.68 8.78 11.27
N LEU A 25 2.30 7.68 11.70
CA LEU A 25 3.65 7.70 12.24
C LEU A 25 4.68 8.05 11.14
N ALA A 26 4.62 7.37 9.99
CA ALA A 26 5.50 7.64 8.86
C ALA A 26 5.36 9.09 8.38
N GLU A 27 4.13 9.59 8.25
CA GLU A 27 3.89 11.00 7.97
C GLU A 27 4.46 11.85 9.11
N GLY A 28 4.07 11.69 10.37
CA GLY A 28 4.58 12.49 11.49
C GLY A 28 6.11 12.58 11.62
N LEU A 29 6.83 11.50 11.25
CA LEU A 29 8.29 11.44 11.28
C LEU A 29 9.00 12.08 10.08
N GLY A 30 8.26 12.51 9.06
CA GLY A 30 8.87 13.17 7.90
C GLY A 30 9.22 12.26 6.73
N PHE A 31 8.74 11.01 6.69
CA PHE A 31 8.94 10.17 5.50
C PHE A 31 8.23 10.77 4.28
N ASP A 32 8.82 10.54 3.10
CA ASP A 32 8.31 11.01 1.82
C ASP A 32 7.34 10.01 1.18
N LEU A 33 7.52 8.72 1.43
CA LEU A 33 6.82 7.62 0.75
C LEU A 33 6.53 6.47 1.71
N LEU A 34 5.29 5.99 1.71
CA LEU A 34 4.88 4.72 2.33
C LEU A 34 4.52 3.73 1.23
N MET A 35 5.03 2.51 1.34
CA MET A 35 4.80 1.44 0.37
C MET A 35 4.22 0.19 1.02
N VAL A 36 3.36 -0.51 0.27
CA VAL A 36 2.77 -1.80 0.64
C VAL A 36 3.00 -2.84 -0.46
N SER A 37 2.97 -4.12 -0.10
CA SER A 37 3.20 -5.25 -1.02
C SER A 37 1.89 -5.80 -1.59
N ASP A 38 1.95 -6.40 -2.78
CA ASP A 38 0.78 -6.94 -3.50
C ASP A 38 0.75 -8.47 -3.48
N HIS A 39 -0.14 -9.03 -2.66
CA HIS A 39 -0.47 -10.46 -2.68
C HIS A 39 -1.98 -10.63 -2.64
N VAL A 40 -2.54 -11.26 -3.68
CA VAL A 40 -3.99 -11.57 -3.78
C VAL A 40 -4.30 -12.97 -3.26
N ALA A 41 -3.36 -13.91 -3.46
CA ALA A 41 -3.39 -15.24 -2.91
C ALA A 41 -1.96 -15.66 -2.60
N VAL A 42 -1.77 -16.33 -1.48
CA VAL A 42 -0.45 -16.70 -0.96
C VAL A 42 -0.31 -18.21 -0.99
N THR A 43 0.73 -18.71 -1.64
CA THR A 43 1.03 -20.15 -1.65
C THR A 43 1.61 -20.57 -0.28
N PRO A 44 1.50 -21.84 0.12
CA PRO A 44 1.95 -22.29 1.44
C PRO A 44 3.41 -21.95 1.76
N ASP A 45 4.31 -22.05 0.78
CA ASP A 45 5.73 -21.69 0.90
C ASP A 45 5.96 -20.19 1.11
N VAL A 46 5.13 -19.34 0.48
CA VAL A 46 5.19 -17.89 0.71
C VAL A 46 4.60 -17.55 2.09
N ALA A 47 3.52 -18.21 2.49
CA ALA A 47 2.86 -17.99 3.78
C ALA A 47 3.75 -18.33 4.98
N GLU A 48 4.70 -19.26 4.82
CA GLU A 48 5.70 -19.59 5.85
C GLU A 48 6.61 -18.38 6.17
N ARG A 49 6.94 -17.57 5.15
CA ARG A 49 7.80 -16.40 5.30
C ARG A 49 7.02 -15.10 5.52
N TYR A 50 5.87 -14.99 4.88
CA TYR A 50 5.00 -13.82 4.91
C TYR A 50 3.57 -14.27 5.24
N PRO A 51 3.25 -14.40 6.54
CA PRO A 51 1.96 -14.90 6.98
C PRO A 51 0.80 -13.93 6.68
N GLU A 52 -0.41 -14.47 6.57
CA GLU A 52 -1.68 -13.75 6.48
C GLU A 52 -2.00 -12.92 7.75
N PRO A 53 -2.95 -11.96 7.68
CA PRO A 53 -3.72 -11.51 6.51
C PRO A 53 -2.86 -10.74 5.51
N PHE A 54 -3.25 -10.63 4.24
CA PHE A 54 -2.74 -9.60 3.31
C PHE A 54 -3.81 -8.59 2.95
N TYR A 55 -3.49 -7.31 3.09
CA TYR A 55 -4.36 -6.22 2.65
C TYR A 55 -4.03 -5.80 1.22
N GLU A 56 -5.03 -5.86 0.34
CA GLU A 56 -4.89 -5.53 -1.08
C GLU A 56 -4.46 -4.06 -1.27
N PRO A 57 -3.47 -3.76 -2.14
CA PRO A 57 -2.82 -2.46 -2.19
C PRO A 57 -3.72 -1.31 -2.65
N PHE A 58 -4.56 -1.47 -3.68
CA PHE A 58 -5.35 -0.34 -4.21
C PHE A 58 -6.37 0.14 -3.20
N THR A 59 -7.10 -0.77 -2.56
CA THR A 59 -8.09 -0.46 -1.52
C THR A 59 -7.42 0.13 -0.28
N THR A 60 -6.31 -0.47 0.17
CA THR A 60 -5.55 0.01 1.34
C THR A 60 -5.00 1.41 1.13
N LEU A 61 -4.28 1.64 0.02
CA LEU A 61 -3.68 2.95 -0.26
C LEU A 61 -4.75 4.01 -0.54
N SER A 62 -5.89 3.65 -1.15
CA SER A 62 -7.03 4.57 -1.31
C SER A 62 -7.61 5.00 0.03
N TRP A 63 -7.71 4.09 0.99
CA TRP A 63 -8.14 4.43 2.34
C TRP A 63 -7.13 5.32 3.06
N LEU A 64 -5.84 4.97 3.01
CA LEU A 64 -4.76 5.76 3.63
C LEU A 64 -4.57 7.14 2.98
N ALA A 65 -4.92 7.30 1.71
CA ALA A 65 -4.93 8.60 1.02
C ALA A 65 -5.85 9.61 1.71
N GLY A 66 -6.98 9.16 2.27
CA GLY A 66 -7.89 10.01 3.04
C GLY A 66 -7.42 10.32 4.47
N LEU A 67 -6.41 9.61 4.98
CA LEU A 67 -5.91 9.75 6.35
C LEU A 67 -4.58 10.52 6.44
N THR A 68 -3.98 10.83 5.30
CA THR A 68 -2.67 11.50 5.16
C THR A 68 -2.79 12.66 4.19
N THR A 69 -1.95 13.69 4.32
CA THR A 69 -2.07 14.91 3.51
C THR A 69 -0.88 15.17 2.60
N ARG A 70 0.31 14.63 2.92
CA ARG A 70 1.53 14.84 2.14
C ARG A 70 2.27 13.56 1.78
N LEU A 71 2.10 12.49 2.55
CA LEU A 71 2.81 11.24 2.35
C LEU A 71 2.52 10.67 0.95
N ARG A 72 3.56 10.34 0.17
CA ARG A 72 3.36 9.59 -1.08
C ARG A 72 2.97 8.16 -0.73
N LEU A 73 2.15 7.55 -1.57
CA LEU A 73 1.55 6.25 -1.32
C LEU A 73 1.87 5.35 -2.50
N GLY A 74 2.48 4.20 -2.28
CA GLY A 74 2.94 3.37 -3.39
C GLY A 74 2.87 1.87 -3.17
N THR A 75 3.06 1.16 -4.27
CA THR A 75 3.24 -0.29 -4.30
C THR A 75 4.73 -0.64 -4.35
N THR A 76 5.12 -1.73 -3.69
CA THR A 76 6.48 -2.30 -3.83
C THR A 76 6.40 -3.84 -3.76
N VAL A 77 6.16 -4.50 -4.89
CA VAL A 77 5.72 -3.98 -6.21
C VAL A 77 4.25 -4.31 -6.44
N LEU A 78 3.60 -3.66 -7.40
CA LEU A 78 2.32 -4.17 -7.92
C LEU A 78 2.59 -5.37 -8.81
N VAL A 79 1.95 -6.50 -8.53
CA VAL A 79 2.04 -7.68 -9.39
C VAL A 79 1.00 -7.55 -10.50
N LEU A 80 1.40 -6.87 -11.58
CA LEU A 80 0.51 -6.50 -12.69
C LEU A 80 -0.35 -7.67 -13.22
N PRO A 81 0.16 -8.92 -13.37
CA PRO A 81 -0.64 -10.04 -13.87
C PRO A 81 -1.83 -10.47 -13.00
N TYR A 82 -1.95 -10.01 -11.75
CA TYR A 82 -3.09 -10.39 -10.88
C TYR A 82 -4.41 -9.75 -11.28
N ARG A 83 -4.39 -8.69 -12.09
CA ARG A 83 -5.58 -7.90 -12.43
C ARG A 83 -5.55 -7.55 -13.92
N HIS A 84 -6.71 -7.36 -14.52
CA HIS A 84 -6.77 -6.93 -15.92
C HIS A 84 -6.12 -5.53 -16.07
N PRO A 85 -5.23 -5.30 -17.06
CA PRO A 85 -4.46 -4.06 -17.17
C PRO A 85 -5.33 -2.81 -17.33
N LEU A 86 -6.47 -2.93 -18.03
CA LEU A 86 -7.45 -1.82 -18.12
C LEU A 86 -8.04 -1.44 -16.75
N LEU A 87 -8.26 -2.42 -15.88
CA LEU A 87 -8.76 -2.17 -14.52
C LEU A 87 -7.66 -1.55 -13.66
N VAL A 88 -6.42 -2.04 -13.77
CA VAL A 88 -5.24 -1.44 -13.10
C VAL A 88 -5.11 0.04 -13.48
N ALA A 89 -5.19 0.37 -14.78
CA ALA A 89 -5.14 1.75 -15.23
C ALA A 89 -6.25 2.61 -14.60
N ARG A 90 -7.48 2.10 -14.52
CA ARG A 90 -8.60 2.81 -13.89
C ARG A 90 -8.39 3.00 -12.38
N MET A 91 -7.99 1.96 -11.65
CA MET A 91 -7.75 2.04 -10.21
C MET A 91 -6.59 2.97 -9.88
N ALA A 92 -5.48 2.88 -10.62
CA ALA A 92 -4.32 3.76 -10.48
C ALA A 92 -4.69 5.22 -10.73
N ALA A 93 -5.46 5.50 -11.79
CA ALA A 93 -5.93 6.85 -12.08
C ALA A 93 -6.82 7.41 -10.96
N ASN A 94 -7.75 6.60 -10.45
CA ASN A 94 -8.63 7.01 -9.35
C ASN A 94 -7.85 7.25 -8.06
N LEU A 95 -6.96 6.34 -7.66
CA LEU A 95 -6.11 6.50 -6.48
C LEU A 95 -5.20 7.73 -6.61
N ASN A 96 -4.64 7.98 -7.80
CA ASN A 96 -3.88 9.20 -8.04
C ASN A 96 -4.71 10.46 -7.81
N GLN A 97 -5.98 10.51 -8.24
CA GLN A 97 -6.86 11.65 -7.96
C GLN A 97 -7.24 11.76 -6.48
N LEU A 98 -7.64 10.65 -5.85
CA LEU A 98 -8.02 10.61 -4.42
C LEU A 98 -6.88 11.04 -3.50
N SER A 99 -5.64 10.76 -3.90
CA SER A 99 -4.43 11.16 -3.18
C SER A 99 -3.89 12.52 -3.59
N SER A 100 -4.58 13.28 -4.45
CA SER A 100 -4.11 14.58 -4.96
C SER A 100 -2.74 14.51 -5.65
N GLY A 101 -2.51 13.46 -6.44
CA GLY A 101 -1.27 13.25 -7.20
C GLY A 101 -0.14 12.57 -6.41
N ARG A 102 -0.41 12.06 -5.21
CA ARG A 102 0.60 11.44 -4.33
C ARG A 102 0.84 9.95 -4.58
N PHE A 103 0.09 9.33 -5.48
CA PHE A 103 0.22 7.90 -5.77
C PHE A 103 1.50 7.59 -6.58
N VAL A 104 2.16 6.49 -6.24
CA VAL A 104 3.34 5.96 -6.91
C VAL A 104 3.06 4.52 -7.32
N LEU A 105 2.84 4.31 -8.62
CA LEU A 105 2.66 2.98 -9.19
C LEU A 105 4.04 2.35 -9.42
N GLY A 106 4.44 1.46 -8.50
CA GLY A 106 5.70 0.72 -8.51
C GLY A 106 5.53 -0.76 -8.80
#